data_AF-A0A1S2FCY3-F1
#
_entry.id   AF-A0A1S2FCY3-F1
#
_cell.length_a   1.000
_cell.length_b   1.000
_cell.length_c   1.000
_cell.angle_alpha   90.00
_cell.angle_beta   90.00
_cell.angle_gamma   90.00
#
_symmetry.space_group_name_H-M   'P 1'
#
loop_
_entity.id
_entity.type
_entity.pdbx_description
1 polymer ?
#
loop_
_entity_poly.entity_id
_entity_poly.type
_entity_poly.pdbx_seq_one_letter_code
_entity_poly.pdbx_strand_id
1 'polypeptide(L)'
;MINMNVLFKSMQKDDKKEILKFEIKGAEDLDGEAELFDLSGDIVIISMEVGGDDVCGEINSEFISMQRDSKKTVMKFGIKGDSDDKAAKLYRFAGRNVTLKVAPSQMSIEEFNEPREGIRGKINPDGTIETDPNQVTLDEVAAGSEADSEEGPPMPNDDVLPF
;
A
#
# COMPACT_ATOMS: atom_id res chain seq x y z
N MET A 1 -8.26 5.78 4.44
CA MET A 1 -7.25 6.79 4.06
C MET A 1 -7.58 8.04 4.82
N ILE A 2 -6.66 8.52 5.64
CA ILE A 2 -6.87 9.62 6.58
C ILE A 2 -6.26 10.88 5.96
N ASN A 3 -6.99 11.99 5.98
CA ASN A 3 -6.57 13.24 5.35
C ASN A 3 -6.67 14.38 6.36
N MET A 4 -5.60 15.15 6.52
CA MET A 4 -5.51 16.18 7.55
C MET A 4 -4.65 17.37 7.15
N ASN A 5 -5.02 18.55 7.64
CA ASN A 5 -4.20 19.74 7.48
C ASN A 5 -3.17 19.82 8.61
N VAL A 6 -1.89 19.71 8.27
CA VAL A 6 -0.81 19.64 9.24
C VAL A 6 0.26 20.68 8.92
N LEU A 7 0.90 21.21 9.96
CA LEU A 7 2.11 21.99 9.79
C LEU A 7 3.28 21.04 9.57
N PHE A 8 3.87 21.04 8.38
CA PHE A 8 5.15 20.36 8.18
C PHE A 8 6.24 21.18 8.85
N LYS A 9 6.75 20.72 9.99
CA LYS A 9 7.63 21.54 10.83
C LYS A 9 9.07 21.51 10.36
N SER A 10 9.61 20.32 10.19
CA SER A 10 11.02 20.12 9.89
C SER A 10 11.27 18.70 9.39
N MET A 11 12.40 18.56 8.72
CA MET A 11 12.94 17.29 8.28
C MET A 11 14.37 17.16 8.80
N GLN A 12 14.71 16.00 9.35
CA GLN A 12 16.04 15.72 9.87
C GLN A 12 16.60 14.49 9.18
N LYS A 13 17.77 14.64 8.55
CA LYS A 13 18.53 13.51 8.05
C LYS A 13 19.19 12.79 9.23
N ASP A 14 18.87 11.52 9.39
CA ASP A 14 19.51 10.59 10.32
C ASP A 14 20.35 9.60 9.51
N ASP A 15 21.29 8.89 10.14
CA ASP A 15 22.34 8.11 9.46
C ASP A 15 21.81 7.12 8.39
N LYS A 16 20.57 6.63 8.52
CA LYS A 16 19.96 5.67 7.59
C LYS A 16 18.54 6.04 7.13
N LYS A 17 17.95 7.09 7.70
CA LYS A 17 16.53 7.43 7.50
C LYS A 17 16.36 8.95 7.55
N GLU A 18 15.32 9.45 6.90
CA GLU A 18 14.93 10.85 7.01
C GLU A 18 13.68 10.96 7.87
N ILE A 19 13.78 11.72 8.95
CA ILE A 19 12.71 11.91 9.92
C ILE A 19 11.91 13.16 9.55
N LEU A 20 10.68 12.98 9.11
CA LEU A 20 9.70 14.03 8.90
C LEU A 20 8.95 14.33 10.19
N LYS A 21 8.83 15.61 10.56
CA LYS A 21 8.08 16.05 11.73
C LYS A 21 6.91 16.93 11.32
N PHE A 22 5.70 16.51 11.70
CA PHE A 22 4.46 17.25 11.49
C PHE A 22 3.84 17.67 12.83
N GLU A 23 3.15 18.81 12.83
CA GLU A 23 2.39 19.30 13.98
C GLU A 23 0.95 19.64 13.57
N ILE A 24 -0.05 19.06 14.24
CA ILE A 24 -1.44 19.50 14.17
C ILE A 24 -1.62 20.62 15.20
N LYS A 25 -2.16 21.77 14.79
CA LYS A 25 -2.42 22.91 15.68
C LYS A 25 -3.87 22.91 16.12
N GLY A 26 -4.10 22.87 17.44
CA GLY A 26 -5.44 22.93 18.01
C GLY A 26 -6.15 21.57 18.05
N ALA A 27 -7.39 21.58 18.52
CA ALA A 27 -8.30 20.42 18.56
C ALA A 27 -9.19 20.33 17.30
N GLU A 28 -8.94 21.17 16.30
CA GLU A 28 -9.62 21.16 15.02
C GLU A 28 -8.86 20.17 14.12
N ASP A 29 -9.57 19.23 13.50
CA ASP A 29 -9.09 18.04 12.76
C ASP A 29 -8.77 16.79 13.59
N LEU A 30 -9.68 16.45 14.52
CA LEU A 30 -9.68 15.18 15.29
C LEU A 30 -10.42 14.02 14.58
N ASP A 31 -11.05 14.26 13.42
CA ASP A 31 -11.70 13.21 12.66
C ASP A 31 -10.63 12.30 12.04
N GLY A 32 -10.43 11.13 12.65
CA GLY A 32 -9.37 10.17 12.30
C GLY A 32 -8.14 10.19 13.20
N GLU A 33 -8.13 10.94 14.32
CA GLU A 33 -6.99 10.90 15.28
C GLU A 33 -6.83 9.51 15.90
N ALA A 34 -7.94 8.84 16.22
CA ALA A 34 -7.93 7.47 16.75
C ALA A 34 -7.30 6.49 15.75
N GLU A 35 -7.71 6.56 14.48
CA GLU A 35 -7.15 5.73 13.41
C GLU A 35 -5.65 6.03 13.18
N LEU A 36 -5.23 7.30 13.27
CA LEU A 36 -3.81 7.65 13.20
C LEU A 36 -3.03 7.10 14.39
N PHE A 37 -3.61 7.14 15.59
CA PHE A 37 -2.97 6.63 16.78
C PHE A 37 -2.73 5.13 16.66
N ASP A 38 -3.69 4.39 16.12
CA ASP A 38 -3.56 2.95 15.87
C ASP A 38 -2.47 2.64 14.84
N LEU A 39 -2.23 3.53 13.87
CA LEU A 39 -1.13 3.40 12.90
C LEU A 39 0.25 3.78 13.47
N SER A 40 0.33 4.30 14.69
CA SER A 40 1.62 4.65 15.31
C SER A 40 2.43 3.39 15.63
N GLY A 41 3.58 3.25 14.99
CA GLY A 41 4.44 2.08 15.04
C GLY A 41 4.39 1.24 13.76
N ASP A 42 3.40 1.48 12.90
CA ASP A 42 3.21 0.74 11.65
C ASP A 42 3.86 1.41 10.44
N ILE A 43 3.90 0.65 9.35
CA ILE A 43 4.32 1.15 8.04
C ILE A 43 3.11 1.75 7.34
N VAL A 44 3.26 2.98 6.90
CA VAL A 44 2.20 3.76 6.26
C VAL A 44 2.69 4.36 4.96
N ILE A 45 1.75 4.51 4.04
CA ILE A 45 1.94 5.27 2.81
C ILE A 45 1.49 6.69 3.11
N ILE A 46 2.41 7.65 2.94
CA ILE A 46 2.11 9.07 3.05
C ILE A 46 2.14 9.74 1.68
N SER A 47 1.22 10.66 1.45
CA SER A 47 1.27 11.60 0.33
C SER A 47 0.98 13.02 0.82
N MET A 48 1.54 14.01 0.13
CA MET A 48 1.43 15.42 0.53
C MET A 48 0.88 16.25 -0.62
N GLU A 49 -0.10 17.09 -0.29
CA GLU A 49 -0.68 18.05 -1.22
C GLU A 49 -0.47 19.48 -0.73
N VAL A 50 -0.11 20.37 -1.66
CA VAL A 50 0.08 21.80 -1.40
C VAL A 50 -0.69 22.58 -2.44
N GLY A 51 -1.68 23.36 -2.03
CA GLY A 51 -2.51 24.15 -2.95
C GLY A 51 -3.44 23.32 -3.86
N GLY A 52 -3.64 22.04 -3.54
CA GLY A 52 -4.45 21.10 -4.33
C GLY A 52 -3.64 20.20 -5.27
N ASP A 53 -2.33 20.43 -5.38
CA ASP A 53 -1.43 19.62 -6.20
C ASP A 53 -0.62 18.65 -5.34
N ASP A 54 -0.49 17.40 -5.80
CA ASP A 54 0.39 16.40 -5.19
C ASP A 54 1.86 16.75 -5.47
N VAL A 55 2.63 16.93 -4.39
CA VAL A 55 4.02 17.41 -4.48
C VAL A 55 5.06 16.30 -4.38
N CYS A 56 4.69 15.12 -3.89
CA CYS A 56 5.65 14.06 -3.61
C CYS A 56 5.23 12.66 -4.04
N GLY A 57 3.98 12.46 -4.46
CA GLY A 57 3.43 11.14 -4.69
C GLY A 57 3.32 10.34 -3.39
N GLU A 58 2.98 9.07 -3.54
CA GLU A 58 2.98 8.11 -2.44
C GLU A 58 4.42 7.76 -2.01
N ILE A 59 4.69 7.85 -0.71
CA ILE A 59 5.97 7.50 -0.09
C ILE A 59 5.71 6.48 1.01
N ASN A 60 6.43 5.36 0.96
CA ASN A 60 6.46 4.40 2.06
C ASN A 60 7.27 4.99 3.23
N SER A 61 6.65 5.06 4.39
CA SER A 61 7.27 5.59 5.59
C SER A 61 6.88 4.78 6.83
N GLU A 62 7.73 4.80 7.83
CA GLU A 62 7.46 4.24 9.14
C GLU A 62 6.82 5.32 10.02
N PHE A 63 5.64 5.07 10.58
CA PHE A 63 5.05 6.00 11.53
C PHE A 63 5.69 5.80 12.91
N ILE A 64 6.81 6.49 13.14
CA ILE A 64 7.66 6.30 14.34
C ILE A 64 6.88 6.57 15.63
N SER A 65 6.17 7.69 15.71
CA SER A 65 5.44 8.07 16.93
C SER A 65 4.45 9.20 16.70
N MET A 66 3.38 9.16 17.49
CA MET A 66 2.43 10.25 17.68
C MET A 66 2.43 10.69 19.14
N GLN A 67 2.58 11.99 19.39
CA GLN A 67 2.58 12.58 20.72
C GLN A 67 1.54 13.68 20.80
N ARG A 68 0.49 13.44 21.57
CA ARG A 68 -0.54 14.45 21.86
C ARG A 68 -0.11 15.29 23.06
N ASP A 69 0.01 16.59 22.85
CA ASP A 69 0.19 17.60 23.89
C ASP A 69 -1.10 18.44 23.99
N SER A 70 -1.26 19.15 25.10
CA SER A 70 -2.43 19.97 25.42
C SER A 70 -2.69 21.11 24.42
N LYS A 71 -1.74 21.39 23.52
CA LYS A 71 -1.81 22.48 22.52
C LYS A 71 -1.64 22.01 21.08
N LYS A 72 -1.11 20.81 20.86
CA LYS A 72 -0.72 20.32 19.54
C LYS A 72 -0.45 18.83 19.56
N THR A 73 -0.61 18.18 18.43
CA THR A 73 -0.20 16.79 18.23
C THR A 73 1.02 16.74 17.33
N VAL A 74 2.09 16.08 17.76
CA VAL A 74 3.35 15.95 17.03
C VAL A 74 3.45 14.55 16.45
N MET A 75 3.67 14.45 15.15
CA MET A 75 3.82 13.18 14.43
C MET A 75 5.22 13.10 13.83
N LYS A 76 5.82 11.91 13.89
CA LYS A 76 7.13 11.63 13.30
C LYS A 76 7.03 10.46 12.33
N PHE A 77 7.47 10.66 11.09
CA PHE A 77 7.56 9.62 10.08
C PHE A 77 9.02 9.41 9.66
N GLY A 78 9.44 8.16 9.51
CA GLY A 78 10.76 7.78 9.05
C GLY A 78 10.71 7.29 7.61
N ILE A 79 11.38 7.97 6.70
CA ILE A 79 11.53 7.56 5.31
C ILE A 79 12.89 6.86 5.14
N LYS A 80 12.92 5.73 4.44
CA LYS A 80 14.19 5.08 4.04
C LYS A 80 14.79 5.79 2.81
N GLY A 81 16.13 5.82 2.75
CA GLY A 81 16.89 6.59 1.75
C GLY A 81 16.63 6.23 0.28
N ASP A 82 15.94 5.13 -0.01
CA ASP A 82 15.47 4.81 -1.36
C ASP A 82 14.45 5.83 -1.90
N SER A 83 13.95 6.72 -1.04
CA SER A 83 12.99 7.78 -1.38
C SER A 83 13.59 9.20 -1.40
N ASP A 84 14.93 9.32 -1.36
CA ASP A 84 15.66 10.61 -1.21
C ASP A 84 15.21 11.68 -2.22
N ASP A 85 14.90 11.32 -3.47
CA ASP A 85 14.43 12.27 -4.50
C ASP A 85 13.07 12.90 -4.16
N LYS A 86 12.15 12.11 -3.58
CA LYS A 86 10.82 12.59 -3.16
C LYS A 86 10.95 13.40 -1.87
N ALA A 87 11.79 12.96 -0.98
CA ALA A 87 12.03 13.60 0.31
C ALA A 87 12.75 14.96 0.15
N ALA A 88 13.65 15.09 -0.83
CA ALA A 88 14.25 16.37 -1.21
C ALA A 88 13.21 17.40 -1.72
N LYS A 89 12.13 16.95 -2.37
CA LYS A 89 11.02 17.84 -2.77
C LYS A 89 10.24 18.32 -1.56
N LEU A 90 10.00 17.42 -0.59
CA LEU A 90 9.34 17.76 0.66
C LEU A 90 10.08 18.86 1.42
N TYR A 91 11.42 18.82 1.43
CA TYR A 91 12.26 19.82 2.11
C TYR A 91 11.87 21.28 1.80
N ARG A 92 11.43 21.57 0.56
CA ARG A 92 11.01 22.92 0.14
C ARG A 92 9.74 23.43 0.82
N PHE A 93 8.94 22.52 1.36
CA PHE A 93 7.66 22.80 2.01
C PHE A 93 7.75 22.78 3.54
N ALA A 94 8.94 22.54 4.10
CA ALA A 94 9.15 22.65 5.54
C ALA A 94 8.81 24.07 6.03
N GLY A 95 8.08 24.15 7.13
CA GLY A 95 7.54 25.39 7.72
C GLY A 95 6.18 25.84 7.18
N ARG A 96 5.54 25.06 6.29
CA ARG A 96 4.22 25.39 5.71
C ARG A 96 3.13 24.43 6.17
N ASN A 97 1.89 24.90 6.13
CA ASN A 97 0.72 24.03 6.26
C ASN A 97 0.54 23.25 4.97
N VAL A 98 0.37 21.94 5.10
CA VAL A 98 0.25 20.99 4.00
C VAL A 98 -0.90 20.04 4.30
N THR A 99 -1.52 19.53 3.26
CA THR A 99 -2.53 18.48 3.38
C THR A 99 -1.80 17.15 3.34
N LEU A 100 -1.75 16.44 4.47
CA LEU A 100 -1.11 15.14 4.59
C LEU A 100 -2.18 14.05 4.50
N LYS A 101 -1.97 13.12 3.57
CA LYS A 101 -2.77 11.90 3.47
C LYS A 101 -1.95 10.73 3.98
N VAL A 102 -2.53 9.95 4.88
CA VAL A 102 -1.93 8.77 5.48
C VAL A 102 -2.82 7.57 5.20
N ALA A 103 -2.24 6.50 4.68
CA ALA A 103 -2.91 5.23 4.47
C ALA A 103 -2.11 4.10 5.13
N PRO A 104 -2.77 3.10 5.75
CA PRO A 104 -2.09 1.88 6.16
C PRO A 104 -1.45 1.23 4.93
N SER A 105 -0.20 0.77 5.05
CA SER A 105 0.39 -0.06 4.01
C SER A 105 -0.32 -1.41 4.01
N GLN A 106 -0.88 -1.82 2.87
CA GLN A 106 -1.46 -3.16 2.67
C GLN A 106 -0.37 -4.25 2.52
N MET A 107 0.91 -3.88 2.62
CA MET A 107 2.06 -4.74 2.41
C MET A 107 3.09 -4.45 3.50
N SER A 108 3.51 -5.47 4.25
CA SER A 108 4.58 -5.34 5.24
C SER A 108 5.94 -5.21 4.52
N ILE A 109 6.96 -4.67 5.20
CA ILE A 109 8.31 -4.55 4.61
C ILE A 109 8.92 -5.91 4.25
N GLU A 110 8.47 -6.97 4.92
CA GLU A 110 8.86 -8.35 4.68
C GLU A 110 8.30 -8.83 3.34
N GLU A 111 7.02 -8.56 3.07
CA GLU A 111 6.36 -8.96 1.81
C GLU A 111 6.82 -8.11 0.60
N PHE A 112 7.17 -6.83 0.80
CA PHE A 112 7.73 -5.99 -0.28
C PHE A 112 9.17 -6.40 -0.68
N ASN A 113 9.97 -6.88 0.28
CA ASN A 113 11.34 -7.34 0.04
C ASN A 113 11.45 -8.83 -0.28
N GLU A 114 10.35 -9.58 -0.19
CA GLU A 114 10.32 -10.95 -0.66
C GLU A 114 10.49 -10.98 -2.19
N PRO A 115 11.45 -11.78 -2.71
CA PRO A 115 11.52 -12.03 -4.13
C PRO A 115 10.21 -12.72 -4.53
N ARG A 116 9.33 -11.98 -5.21
CA ARG A 116 8.06 -12.52 -5.72
C ARG A 116 8.32 -13.86 -6.40
N GLU A 117 7.72 -14.93 -5.91
CA GLU A 117 7.67 -16.22 -6.60
C GLU A 117 6.79 -16.06 -7.85
N GLY A 118 7.40 -15.53 -8.90
CA GLY A 118 6.80 -15.40 -10.22
C GLY A 118 7.84 -15.80 -11.26
N ILE A 119 7.46 -16.74 -12.13
CA ILE A 119 8.30 -17.09 -13.28
C ILE A 119 8.34 -15.88 -14.21
N ARG A 120 9.54 -15.35 -14.46
CA ARG A 120 9.73 -14.26 -15.43
C ARG A 120 9.54 -14.82 -16.84
N GLY A 121 8.36 -14.62 -17.42
CA GLY A 121 8.11 -14.92 -18.84
C GLY A 121 8.66 -13.81 -19.75
N LYS A 122 9.18 -14.17 -20.92
CA LYS A 122 9.47 -13.20 -21.98
C LYS A 122 8.20 -13.01 -22.81
N ILE A 123 7.80 -11.75 -22.99
CA ILE A 123 6.71 -11.39 -23.89
C ILE A 123 7.28 -11.25 -25.29
N ASN A 124 6.78 -12.06 -26.21
CA ASN A 124 7.13 -12.00 -27.62
C ASN A 124 6.39 -10.85 -28.33
N PRO A 125 6.87 -10.39 -29.51
CA PRO A 125 6.25 -9.29 -30.26
C PRO A 125 4.81 -9.58 -30.74
N ASP A 126 4.40 -10.84 -30.69
CA ASP A 126 3.06 -11.34 -31.02
C ASP A 126 2.10 -11.32 -29.80
N GLY A 127 2.59 -10.91 -28.62
CA GLY A 127 1.83 -10.88 -27.38
C GLY A 127 1.77 -12.22 -26.64
N THR A 128 2.48 -13.26 -27.11
CA THR A 128 2.59 -14.54 -26.42
C THR A 128 3.65 -14.49 -25.32
N ILE A 129 3.49 -15.31 -24.29
CA ILE A 129 4.43 -15.38 -23.16
C ILE A 129 5.08 -16.76 -23.19
N GLU A 130 6.39 -16.80 -23.40
CA GLU A 130 7.17 -18.03 -23.22
C GLU A 130 7.39 -18.27 -21.71
N THR A 131 6.77 -19.33 -21.20
CA THR A 131 6.91 -19.81 -19.81
C THR A 131 7.61 -21.17 -19.78
N ASP A 132 7.98 -21.64 -18.57
CA ASP A 132 8.74 -22.87 -18.36
C ASP A 132 8.02 -24.10 -18.97
N PRO A 133 8.72 -25.00 -19.69
CA PRO A 133 8.12 -26.16 -20.35
C PRO A 133 7.45 -27.17 -19.39
N ASN A 134 7.62 -27.06 -18.08
CA ASN A 134 6.88 -27.87 -17.10
C ASN A 134 5.55 -27.24 -16.65
N GLN A 135 5.13 -26.11 -17.22
CA GLN A 135 3.88 -25.45 -16.90
C GLN A 135 2.80 -25.83 -17.92
N VAL A 136 1.74 -26.49 -17.44
CA VAL A 136 0.57 -26.82 -18.27
C VAL A 136 -0.16 -25.56 -18.70
N THR A 137 -0.51 -25.50 -19.98
CA THR A 137 -1.32 -24.42 -20.53
C THR A 137 -2.81 -24.64 -20.26
N LEU A 138 -3.60 -23.56 -20.19
CA LEU A 138 -5.07 -23.66 -20.06
C LEU A 138 -5.70 -24.51 -21.17
N ASP A 139 -5.09 -24.53 -22.36
CA ASP A 139 -5.53 -25.33 -23.50
C ASP A 139 -5.28 -26.84 -23.30
N GLU A 140 -4.18 -27.23 -22.65
CA GLU A 140 -3.93 -28.63 -22.28
C GLU A 140 -4.87 -29.12 -21.19
N VAL A 141 -5.26 -28.26 -20.25
CA VAL A 141 -6.25 -28.59 -19.22
C VAL A 141 -7.64 -28.78 -19.84
N ALA A 142 -8.01 -27.96 -20.84
CA ALA A 142 -9.26 -28.10 -21.57
C ALA A 142 -9.29 -29.36 -22.45
N ALA A 143 -8.16 -29.75 -23.05
CA ALA A 143 -8.06 -31.00 -23.80
C ALA A 143 -8.08 -32.26 -22.90
N GLY A 144 -7.61 -32.14 -21.65
CA GLY A 144 -7.64 -33.22 -20.65
C GLY A 144 -9.03 -33.49 -20.06
N SER A 145 -9.95 -32.53 -20.09
CA SER A 145 -11.32 -32.69 -19.61
C SER A 145 -12.30 -33.25 -20.65
N GLU A 146 -11.92 -33.34 -21.92
CA GLU A 146 -12.75 -33.95 -22.97
C GLU A 146 -12.53 -35.48 -23.11
N ALA A 147 -11.58 -36.06 -22.36
CA ALA A 147 -11.25 -37.48 -22.44
C ALA A 147 -11.84 -38.34 -21.30
N ASP A 148 -12.67 -37.77 -20.41
CA ASP A 148 -13.34 -38.53 -19.33
C ASP A 148 -14.86 -38.33 -19.40
N SER A 149 -15.44 -38.81 -20.50
CA SER A 149 -16.86 -39.11 -20.60
C SER A 149 -17.12 -40.52 -20.05
N GLU A 150 -16.96 -40.75 -18.75
CA GLU A 150 -17.56 -41.91 -18.09
C GLU A 150 -18.50 -41.47 -16.96
N GLU A 151 -19.80 -41.69 -17.23
CA GLU A 151 -20.92 -41.88 -16.31
C GLU A 151 -20.74 -41.36 -14.87
N GLY A 152 -21.16 -40.11 -14.64
CA GLY A 152 -21.68 -39.74 -13.32
C GLY A 152 -22.90 -40.61 -12.96
N PRO A 153 -23.10 -40.95 -11.67
CA PRO A 153 -24.21 -41.80 -11.25
C PRO A 153 -25.55 -41.22 -11.73
N PRO A 154 -26.50 -42.06 -12.17
CA PRO A 154 -27.75 -41.59 -12.75
C PRO A 154 -28.48 -40.70 -11.76
N MET A 155 -28.79 -39.47 -12.20
CA MET A 155 -29.69 -38.58 -11.47
C MET A 155 -31.03 -39.31 -11.27
N PRO A 156 -31.58 -39.36 -10.05
CA PRO A 156 -32.89 -39.94 -9.84
C PRO A 156 -33.93 -39.14 -10.63
N ASN A 157 -34.78 -39.83 -11.40
CA ASN A 157 -35.89 -39.20 -12.12
C ASN A 157 -36.80 -38.45 -11.14
N ASP A 158 -37.03 -37.16 -11.40
CA ASP A 158 -37.91 -36.26 -10.63
C ASP A 158 -39.42 -36.62 -10.71
N ASP A 159 -39.79 -37.74 -11.33
CA ASP A 159 -41.18 -38.15 -11.58
C ASP A 159 -41.79 -39.07 -10.50
N VAL A 160 -41.16 -39.21 -9.33
CA VAL A 160 -41.76 -39.92 -8.18
C VAL A 160 -41.67 -39.05 -6.92
N LEU A 161 -42.40 -37.93 -6.92
CA LEU A 161 -42.78 -37.26 -5.68
C LEU A 161 -44.03 -37.95 -5.11
N PRO A 162 -43.95 -38.60 -3.93
CA PRO A 162 -45.17 -39.03 -3.24
C PRO A 162 -45.95 -37.80 -2.77
N PHE A 163 -47.21 -37.71 -3.18
CA PHE A 163 -48.20 -36.79 -2.58
C PHE A 163 -48.47 -37.14 -1.11
#